data_AF-A0A9P1L1H7-F1
#
_entry.id   AF-A0A9P1L1H7-F1
#
_cell.length_a   1.000
_cell.length_b   1.000
_cell.length_c   1.000
_cell.angle_alpha   90.00
_cell.angle_beta   90.00
_cell.angle_gamma   90.00
#
_symmetry.space_group_name_H-M   'P 1'
#
loop_
_entity.id
_entity.type
_entity.pdbx_description
1 polymer ?
#
loop_
_entity_poly.entity_id
_entity_poly.type
_entity_poly.pdbx_seq_one_letter_code
_entity_poly.pdbx_strand_id
1 'polypeptide(L)'
;MNPELKVIIYEERKLFNKLLNLLDEQHDYIVNKEVTKMDKIAKELDSLAREIARTEIQRREITSSDISMSSLIENCEDEKIKEAYNEITSNIKMIELQKETNQTLLKHRLFFTKKMMNVIKPNQGIGTYDAYGQVGK
;
A
#
# COMPACT_ATOMS: atom_id res chain seq x y z
N MET A 1 -4.46 -5.90 -31.46
CA MET A 1 -3.84 -5.96 -30.12
C MET A 1 -3.45 -7.41 -29.83
N ASN A 2 -2.22 -7.66 -29.38
CA ASN A 2 -1.72 -9.02 -29.10
C ASN A 2 -2.64 -9.70 -28.05
N PRO A 3 -3.17 -10.91 -28.30
CA PRO A 3 -4.00 -11.65 -27.34
C PRO A 3 -3.36 -11.77 -25.94
N GLU A 4 -2.04 -11.91 -25.88
CA GLU A 4 -1.29 -12.01 -24.62
C GLU A 4 -1.41 -10.73 -23.77
N LEU A 5 -1.40 -9.56 -24.41
CA LEU A 5 -1.56 -8.28 -23.72
C LEU A 5 -2.97 -8.12 -23.15
N LYS A 6 -3.99 -8.68 -23.82
CA LYS A 6 -5.36 -8.68 -23.29
C LYS A 6 -5.44 -9.48 -21.99
N VAL A 7 -4.82 -10.67 -21.97
CA VAL A 7 -4.79 -11.54 -20.78
C VAL A 7 -4.12 -10.83 -19.61
N ILE A 8 -2.97 -10.19 -19.85
CA ILE A 8 -2.24 -9.44 -18.83
C ILE A 8 -3.08 -8.33 -18.22
N ILE A 9 -3.81 -7.55 -19.03
CA ILE A 9 -4.67 -6.47 -18.50
C ILE A 9 -5.77 -7.02 -17.59
N TYR A 10 -6.38 -8.15 -17.94
CA TYR A 10 -7.38 -8.80 -17.08
C TYR A 10 -6.77 -9.38 -15.80
N GLU A 11 -5.55 -9.92 -15.88
CA GLU A 11 -4.81 -10.38 -14.71
C GLU A 11 -4.44 -9.22 -13.78
N GLU A 12 -3.93 -8.11 -14.32
CA GLU A 12 -3.64 -6.88 -13.58
C GLU A 12 -4.88 -6.37 -12.86
N ARG A 13 -6.02 -6.28 -13.55
CA ARG A 13 -7.31 -5.90 -12.94
C ARG A 13 -7.66 -6.79 -11.75
N LYS A 14 -7.49 -8.10 -11.88
CA LYS A 14 -7.75 -9.05 -10.79
C LYS A 14 -6.79 -8.84 -9.62
N LEU A 15 -5.51 -8.62 -9.88
CA LEU A 15 -4.50 -8.39 -8.85
C LEU A 15 -4.73 -7.08 -8.10
N PHE A 16 -5.07 -6.00 -8.79
CA PHE A 16 -5.40 -4.72 -8.16
C PHE A 16 -6.68 -4.80 -7.32
N ASN A 17 -7.73 -5.48 -7.79
CA ASN A 17 -8.92 -5.73 -6.97
C ASN A 17 -8.59 -6.54 -5.71
N LYS A 18 -7.74 -7.57 -5.83
CA LYS A 18 -7.27 -8.35 -4.67
C LYS A 18 -6.47 -7.48 -3.71
N LEU A 19 -5.65 -6.56 -4.22
CA LEU A 19 -4.85 -5.64 -3.39
C LEU A 19 -5.74 -4.68 -2.61
N LEU A 20 -6.77 -4.13 -3.27
CA LEU A 20 -7.76 -3.27 -2.63
C LEU A 20 -8.46 -4.00 -1.47
N ASN A 21 -8.96 -5.21 -1.70
CA ASN A 21 -9.60 -6.01 -0.66
C ASN A 21 -8.67 -6.30 0.54
N LEU A 22 -7.38 -6.58 0.30
CA LEU A 22 -6.42 -6.78 1.38
C LEU A 22 -6.14 -5.47 2.15
N LEU A 23 -6.17 -4.32 1.48
CA LEU A 23 -6.04 -3.03 2.17
C LEU A 23 -7.31 -2.71 2.99
N ASP A 24 -8.49 -3.14 2.54
CA ASP A 24 -9.74 -3.04 3.31
C ASP A 24 -9.67 -3.92 4.56
N GLU A 25 -9.28 -5.18 4.42
CA GLU A 25 -9.08 -6.07 5.57
C GLU A 25 -8.02 -5.53 6.54
N GLN A 26 -6.94 -4.95 6.01
CA GLN A 26 -5.92 -4.31 6.85
C GLN A 26 -6.53 -3.15 7.64
N HIS A 27 -7.38 -2.34 7.01
CA HIS A 27 -8.09 -1.25 7.69
C HIS A 27 -8.91 -1.78 8.86
N ASP A 28 -9.70 -2.83 8.64
CA ASP A 28 -10.53 -3.45 9.67
C ASP A 28 -9.69 -4.03 10.82
N TYR A 29 -8.59 -4.72 10.51
CA TYR A 29 -7.68 -5.25 11.54
C TYR A 29 -6.99 -4.15 12.33
N ILE A 30 -6.64 -3.03 11.67
CA ILE A 30 -6.18 -1.83 12.34
C ILE A 30 -7.30 -1.40 13.30
N VAL A 31 -8.49 -1.02 12.82
CA VAL A 31 -9.58 -0.51 13.66
C VAL A 31 -9.87 -1.41 14.86
N ASN A 32 -10.03 -2.72 14.63
CA ASN A 32 -10.36 -3.73 15.63
C ASN A 32 -9.20 -4.14 16.55
N LYS A 33 -7.99 -3.61 16.32
CA LYS A 33 -6.77 -3.89 17.13
C LYS A 33 -6.33 -5.35 17.09
N GLU A 34 -6.55 -6.03 15.98
CA GLU A 34 -6.24 -7.45 15.81
C GLU A 34 -4.78 -7.65 15.36
N VAL A 35 -3.84 -7.41 16.28
CA VAL A 35 -2.39 -7.37 15.99
C VAL A 35 -1.86 -8.68 15.39
N THR A 36 -2.38 -9.82 15.80
CA THR A 36 -1.98 -11.13 15.26
C THR A 36 -2.36 -11.30 13.79
N LYS A 37 -3.53 -10.78 13.38
CA LYS A 37 -3.97 -10.82 11.98
C LYS A 37 -3.19 -9.83 11.11
N MET A 38 -2.71 -8.73 11.69
CA MET A 38 -1.85 -7.78 10.97
C MET A 38 -0.52 -8.40 10.50
N ASP A 39 0.07 -9.36 11.22
CA ASP A 39 1.29 -10.07 10.75
C ASP A 39 0.99 -10.98 9.55
N LYS A 40 -0.18 -11.63 9.56
CA LYS A 40 -0.63 -12.47 8.44
C LYS A 40 -0.86 -11.63 7.18
N ILE A 41 -1.58 -10.51 7.30
CA ILE A 41 -1.91 -9.67 6.15
C ILE A 41 -0.67 -9.00 5.54
N ALA A 42 0.34 -8.67 6.36
CA ALA A 42 1.62 -8.17 5.85
C ALA A 42 2.28 -9.17 4.90
N LYS A 43 2.31 -10.47 5.25
CA LYS A 43 2.86 -11.52 4.39
C LYS A 43 2.06 -11.71 3.10
N GLU A 44 0.73 -11.61 3.20
CA GLU A 44 -0.17 -11.71 2.04
C GLU A 44 0.04 -10.53 1.08
N LEU A 45 0.14 -9.30 1.60
CA LEU A 45 0.47 -8.11 0.82
C LEU A 45 1.85 -8.23 0.14
N ASP A 46 2.88 -8.71 0.84
CA ASP A 46 4.21 -8.93 0.27
C ASP A 46 4.22 -10.00 -0.84
N SER A 47 3.36 -11.02 -0.72
CA SER A 47 3.21 -12.03 -1.77
C SER A 47 2.52 -11.45 -3.00
N LEU A 48 1.45 -10.67 -2.80
CA LEU A 48 0.70 -10.04 -3.88
C LEU A 48 1.51 -8.96 -4.60
N ALA A 49 2.31 -8.19 -3.87
CA ALA A 49 3.23 -7.20 -4.47
C ALA A 49 4.25 -7.87 -5.40
N ARG A 50 4.74 -9.07 -5.05
CA ARG A 50 5.62 -9.87 -5.91
C ARG A 50 4.89 -10.38 -7.16
N GLU A 51 3.63 -10.78 -7.04
CA GLU A 51 2.80 -11.16 -8.19
C GLU A 51 2.60 -9.99 -9.15
N ILE A 52 2.21 -8.81 -8.63
CA ILE A 52 2.03 -7.58 -9.43
C ILE A 52 3.34 -7.20 -10.15
N ALA A 53 4.48 -7.26 -9.45
CA ALA A 53 5.78 -6.95 -10.03
C ALA A 53 6.14 -7.91 -11.19
N ARG A 54 5.79 -9.20 -11.08
CA ARG A 54 6.00 -10.18 -12.17
C ARG A 54 5.14 -9.86 -13.38
N THR A 55 3.86 -9.57 -13.18
CA THR A 55 2.93 -9.21 -14.26
C THR A 55 3.36 -7.92 -14.96
N GLU A 56 3.84 -6.93 -14.21
CA GLU A 56 4.39 -5.69 -14.77
C GLU A 56 5.63 -5.94 -15.64
N ILE A 57 6.53 -6.83 -15.22
CA ILE A 57 7.70 -7.22 -16.03
C ILE A 57 7.24 -7.89 -17.33
N GLN A 58 6.32 -8.85 -17.25
CA GLN A 58 5.74 -9.50 -18.43
C GLN A 58 5.07 -8.49 -19.38
N ARG A 59 4.35 -7.52 -18.82
CA ARG A 59 3.73 -6.44 -19.60
C ARG A 59 4.78 -5.61 -20.35
N ARG A 60 5.90 -5.28 -19.71
CA ARG A 60 7.03 -4.53 -20.29
C ARG A 60 7.82 -5.32 -21.33
N GLU A 61 7.88 -6.65 -21.21
CA GLU A 61 8.51 -7.50 -22.22
C GLU A 61 7.70 -7.53 -23.52
N ILE A 62 6.37 -7.56 -23.42
CA ILE A 62 5.47 -7.56 -24.57
C ILE A 62 5.30 -6.16 -25.16
N THR A 63 5.25 -5.15 -24.30
CA THR A 63 5.16 -3.74 -24.69
C THR A 63 6.57 -3.18 -24.71
N SER A 64 7.28 -3.33 -25.83
CA SER A 64 8.61 -2.76 -26.04
C SER A 64 8.70 -1.37 -25.41
N SER A 65 9.74 -1.16 -24.59
CA SER A 65 9.87 -0.13 -23.53
C SER A 65 9.51 1.33 -23.86
N ASP A 66 9.24 1.66 -25.12
CA ASP A 66 9.02 3.02 -25.63
C ASP A 66 7.53 3.37 -25.83
N ILE A 67 6.61 2.40 -25.76
CA ILE A 67 5.19 2.67 -26.04
C ILE A 67 4.39 2.85 -24.75
N SER A 68 3.76 4.02 -24.61
CA SER A 68 2.88 4.28 -23.48
C SER A 68 1.62 3.42 -23.55
N MET A 69 1.21 2.84 -22.41
CA MET A 69 0.06 1.95 -22.34
C MET A 69 -1.25 2.68 -22.66
N SER A 70 -1.34 3.96 -22.27
CA SER A 70 -2.46 4.83 -22.63
C SER A 70 -2.59 5.00 -24.15
N SER A 71 -1.48 5.24 -24.85
CA SER A 71 -1.49 5.35 -26.32
C SER A 71 -1.85 4.03 -27.01
N LEU A 72 -1.45 2.88 -26.46
CA LEU A 72 -1.83 1.57 -26.99
C LEU A 72 -3.33 1.27 -26.85
N ILE A 73 -3.94 1.79 -25.80
CA ILE A 73 -5.35 1.55 -25.48
C ILE A 73 -6.26 2.53 -26.21
N GLU A 74 -5.82 3.78 -26.42
CA GLU A 74 -6.50 4.74 -27.30
C GLU A 74 -6.57 4.25 -28.75
N ASN A 75 -5.49 3.62 -29.23
CA ASN A 75 -5.44 3.00 -30.57
C ASN A 75 -6.12 1.62 -30.63
N CYS A 76 -6.70 1.14 -29.53
CA CYS A 76 -7.45 -0.11 -29.50
C CYS A 76 -8.91 0.13 -29.84
N GLU A 77 -9.49 -0.68 -30.73
CA GLU A 77 -10.93 -0.62 -31.06
C GLU A 77 -11.82 -1.37 -30.04
N ASP A 78 -11.23 -2.13 -29.13
CA ASP A 78 -11.96 -2.96 -28.17
C ASP A 78 -12.37 -2.15 -26.93
N GLU A 79 -13.63 -1.71 -26.89
CA GLU A 79 -14.20 -0.92 -25.79
C GLU A 79 -14.08 -1.62 -24.42
N LYS A 80 -14.13 -2.95 -24.36
CA LYS A 80 -14.00 -3.69 -23.08
C LYS A 80 -12.62 -3.53 -22.45
N ILE A 81 -11.59 -3.37 -23.28
CA ILE A 81 -10.21 -3.20 -22.81
C ILE A 81 -10.00 -1.79 -22.30
N LYS A 82 -10.57 -0.80 -22.98
CA LYS A 82 -10.57 0.59 -22.51
C LYS A 82 -11.26 0.70 -21.16
N GLU A 83 -12.42 0.06 -21.01
CA GLU A 83 -13.15 0.01 -19.74
C GLU A 83 -12.32 -0.65 -18.64
N ALA A 84 -11.73 -1.83 -18.91
CA ALA A 84 -10.87 -2.53 -17.96
C ALA A 84 -9.65 -1.69 -17.53
N TYR A 85 -9.05 -0.94 -18.45
CA TYR A 85 -7.91 -0.06 -18.14
C TYR A 85 -8.31 1.18 -17.34
N ASN A 86 -9.47 1.77 -17.65
CA ASN A 86 -10.02 2.88 -16.89
C ASN A 86 -10.33 2.44 -15.44
N GLU A 87 -10.90 1.25 -15.27
CA GLU A 87 -11.10 0.64 -13.95
C GLU A 87 -9.78 0.42 -13.22
N ILE A 88 -8.76 -0.15 -13.87
CA ILE A 88 -7.43 -0.33 -13.27
C ILE A 88 -6.88 1.02 -12.80
N THR A 89 -6.94 2.05 -13.64
CA THR A 89 -6.46 3.39 -13.31
C THR A 89 -7.21 4.00 -12.13
N SER A 90 -8.53 3.82 -12.07
CA SER A 90 -9.35 4.24 -10.93
C SER A 90 -8.97 3.48 -9.66
N ASN A 91 -8.83 2.16 -9.74
CA ASN A 91 -8.46 1.30 -8.63
C ASN A 91 -7.08 1.66 -8.07
N ILE A 92 -6.11 2.00 -8.92
CA ILE A 92 -4.78 2.45 -8.48
C ILE A 92 -4.89 3.70 -7.59
N LYS A 93 -5.68 4.70 -7.99
CA LYS A 93 -5.90 5.90 -7.16
C LYS A 93 -6.55 5.55 -5.82
N MET A 94 -7.50 4.61 -5.81
CA MET A 94 -8.17 4.18 -4.59
C MET A 94 -7.24 3.41 -3.65
N ILE A 95 -6.40 2.53 -4.21
CA ILE A 95 -5.35 1.79 -3.49
C ILE A 95 -4.35 2.77 -2.87
N GLU A 96 -3.93 3.80 -3.58
CA GLU A 96 -3.02 4.83 -3.07
C GLU A 96 -3.63 5.55 -1.86
N LEU A 97 -4.86 6.05 -1.99
CA LEU A 97 -5.58 6.72 -0.91
C LEU A 97 -5.74 5.83 0.32
N GLN A 98 -6.10 4.57 0.10
CA GLN A 98 -6.33 3.62 1.18
C GLN A 98 -5.04 3.25 1.90
N LYS A 99 -3.96 3.03 1.15
CA LYS A 99 -2.63 2.78 1.70
C LYS A 99 -2.17 3.95 2.58
N GLU A 100 -2.33 5.18 2.11
CA GLU A 100 -1.98 6.38 2.89
C GLU A 100 -2.81 6.48 4.17
N THR A 101 -4.11 6.19 4.09
CA THR A 101 -5.01 6.17 5.24
C THR A 101 -4.55 5.13 6.28
N ASN A 102 -4.33 3.88 5.86
CA ASN A 102 -3.88 2.81 6.74
C ASN A 102 -2.51 3.12 7.36
N GLN A 103 -1.57 3.65 6.58
CA GLN A 103 -0.26 4.07 7.07
C GLN A 103 -0.39 5.18 8.13
N THR A 104 -1.28 6.15 7.90
CA THR A 104 -1.53 7.24 8.84
C THR A 104 -2.13 6.74 10.14
N LEU A 105 -3.08 5.81 10.09
CA LEU A 105 -3.68 5.18 11.27
C LEU A 105 -2.63 4.40 12.09
N LEU A 106 -1.77 3.62 11.42
CA LEU A 106 -0.66 2.91 12.06
C LEU A 106 0.31 3.88 12.76
N LYS A 107 0.72 4.96 12.08
CA LYS A 107 1.60 5.99 12.67
C LYS A 107 0.98 6.63 13.90
N HIS A 108 -0.30 7.01 13.84
CA HIS A 108 -1.02 7.58 14.98
C HIS A 108 -1.05 6.63 16.17
N ARG A 109 -1.28 5.34 15.93
CA ARG A 109 -1.26 4.32 16.99
C ARG A 109 0.11 4.16 17.62
N LEU A 110 1.16 4.05 16.81
CA LEU A 110 2.54 3.95 17.32
C LEU A 110 2.92 5.18 18.14
N PHE A 111 2.53 6.37 17.68
CA PHE A 111 2.76 7.62 18.40
C PHE A 111 2.03 7.66 19.75
N PHE A 112 0.76 7.25 19.78
CA PHE A 112 -0.02 7.16 21.01
C PHE A 112 0.59 6.15 21.99
N THR A 113 0.94 4.96 21.53
CA THR A 113 1.61 3.93 22.35
C THR A 113 2.93 4.44 22.90
N LYS A 114 3.74 5.15 22.09
CA LYS A 114 4.98 5.78 22.55
C LYS A 114 4.74 6.82 23.64
N LYS A 115 3.73 7.67 23.48
CA LYS A 115 3.33 8.65 24.51
C LYS A 115 2.88 7.95 25.80
N MET A 116 2.05 6.93 25.71
CA MET A 116 1.60 6.15 26.87
C MET A 116 2.78 5.48 27.58
N MET A 117 3.71 4.89 26.84
CA MET A 117 4.91 4.29 27.40
C MET A 117 5.77 5.33 28.15
N ASN A 118 5.93 6.54 27.61
CA ASN A 118 6.63 7.63 28.28
C ASN A 118 5.90 8.14 29.54
N VAL A 119 4.58 8.03 29.61
CA VAL A 119 3.81 8.37 30.82
C VAL A 119 3.99 7.29 31.88
N ILE A 120 3.96 6.01 31.50
CA ILE A 120 4.14 4.87 32.42
C ILE A 120 5.58 4.82 32.95
N LYS A 121 6.56 5.03 32.07
CA LYS A 121 7.98 5.10 32.40
C LYS A 121 8.54 6.43 31.88
N PRO A 122 8.40 7.52 32.64
CA PRO A 122 9.06 8.77 32.31
C PRO A 122 10.57 8.55 32.30
N ASN A 123 11.27 9.35 31.50
CA ASN A 123 12.71 9.26 31.40
C ASN A 123 13.31 9.39 32.82
N GLN A 124 14.06 8.37 33.27
CA GLN A 124 14.60 8.31 34.63
C GLN A 124 15.86 9.14 34.83
N GLY A 125 16.15 10.08 33.92
CA GLY A 125 17.12 11.12 34.17
C GLY A 125 16.62 11.92 35.36
N ILE A 126 17.21 11.67 36.54
CA ILE A 126 17.03 12.58 37.67
C ILE A 126 17.58 13.90 37.15
N GLY A 127 16.71 14.87 36.93
CA GLY A 127 17.10 16.23 36.63
C GLY A 127 17.80 16.79 37.86
N THR A 128 19.07 16.42 38.05
CA THR A 128 19.89 16.98 39.11
C THR A 128 20.20 18.40 38.70
N TYR A 129 19.88 19.33 39.60
CA TYR A 129 20.33 20.70 39.45
C TYR A 129 21.86 20.74 39.46
N ASP A 130 22.46 21.40 38.49
CA ASP A 130 23.87 21.76 38.55
C ASP A 130 24.11 22.82 39.64
N ALA A 131 25.37 23.18 39.88
CA ALA A 131 25.75 24.18 40.89
C ALA A 131 25.12 25.58 40.67
N TYR A 132 24.53 25.82 39.49
CA TYR A 132 23.86 27.07 39.12
C TYR A 132 22.33 26.95 39.14
N GLY A 133 21.78 25.81 39.59
CA GLY A 133 20.34 25.59 39.63
C GLY A 133 19.71 25.26 38.27
N GLN A 134 20.50 24.87 37.27
CA GLN A 134 19.97 24.40 35.99
C GLN A 134 19.75 22.89 36.03
N VAL A 135 18.60 22.44 35.55
CA VAL A 135 18.30 21.00 35.47
C VAL A 135 19.22 20.36 34.43
N GLY A 136 20.09 19.45 34.85
CA GLY A 136 20.90 18.63 33.95
C GLY A 136 19.99 17.84 33.00
N LYS A 137 20.29 17.92 31.70
CA LYS A 137 19.54 17.23 30.63
C LYS A 137 19.46 15.72 30.85
#